data_AF-A0A644TZB9-F1
#
_entry.id   AF-A0A644TZB9-F1
#
_cell.length_a   1.000
_cell.length_b   1.000
_cell.length_c   1.000
_cell.angle_alpha   90.00
_cell.angle_beta   90.00
_cell.angle_gamma   90.00
#
_symmetry.space_group_name_H-M   'P 1'
#
loop_
_entity.id
_entity.type
_entity.pdbx_description
1 polymer ?
#
loop_
_entity_poly.entity_id
_entity_poly.type
_entity_poly.pdbx_seq_one_letter_code
_entity_poly.pdbx_strand_id
1 'polypeptide(L)'
;MLNRFFKLSQVSPVLFCCNFVTITDQICKVLFMLNPDFYLLTEELIKCISGKLPAAAAHEEMSPAHRKELLRENPHKLNARLSGVLLLLSPGINNEPLITFIKRMEYDGVHSGQIAFPGGKYEPGDIDLAYTAIREAEEEIGIKPTDVELIGPLSELFVPPSNFIIQPFLARTSYISGFIPSPTEVAGIFSVPVTHFFNPGVKDNYEIKYRNGSYLQVPGYKFQEHLIWGATAMILNELLELILCTGLYPLSRA
;
A
#
# COMPACT_ATOMS: atom_id res chain seq x y z
N MET A 1 36.98 46.08 -19.92
CA MET A 1 37.44 45.44 -18.65
C MET A 1 36.20 45.17 -17.82
N LEU A 2 35.64 43.96 -17.89
CA LEU A 2 35.90 42.83 -16.97
C LEU A 2 35.65 43.10 -15.47
N ASN A 3 34.86 42.19 -14.89
CA ASN A 3 34.77 41.78 -13.48
C ASN A 3 33.84 42.59 -12.55
N ARG A 4 32.68 42.02 -12.18
CA ARG A 4 32.41 41.06 -11.07
C ARG A 4 32.40 41.77 -9.71
N PHE A 5 31.23 41.80 -9.05
CA PHE A 5 31.09 41.40 -7.64
C PHE A 5 29.62 41.02 -7.36
N PHE A 6 29.39 39.71 -7.25
CA PHE A 6 28.21 39.14 -6.63
C PHE A 6 28.28 39.38 -5.11
N LYS A 7 27.22 39.91 -4.50
CA LYS A 7 26.92 39.70 -3.08
C LYS A 7 25.67 38.81 -3.03
N LEU A 8 25.88 37.52 -2.79
CA LEU A 8 24.84 36.58 -2.39
C LEU A 8 24.60 36.79 -0.88
N SER A 9 23.53 37.47 -0.52
CA SER A 9 22.95 37.38 0.83
C SER A 9 21.77 36.42 0.76
N GLN A 10 21.81 35.43 1.63
CA GLN A 10 20.85 34.34 1.74
C GLN A 10 19.43 34.87 1.99
N VAL A 11 18.48 34.40 1.19
CA VAL A 11 17.06 34.51 1.50
C VAL A 11 16.48 33.11 1.35
N SER A 12 15.99 32.58 2.48
CA SER A 12 15.24 31.34 2.59
C SER A 12 14.05 31.33 1.62
N PRO A 13 13.85 30.29 0.79
CA PRO A 13 12.70 30.21 -0.08
C PRO A 13 11.58 29.41 0.60
N VAL A 14 10.92 30.01 1.58
CA VAL A 14 9.58 29.57 1.98
C VAL A 14 8.73 30.83 2.05
N LEU A 15 7.58 30.79 1.38
CA LEU A 15 6.63 31.89 1.11
C LEU A 15 7.08 32.86 0.01
N PHE A 16 6.59 32.65 -1.22
CA PHE A 16 5.74 33.64 -1.91
C PHE A 16 5.10 33.04 -3.18
N CYS A 17 3.92 33.56 -3.53
CA CYS A 17 3.21 33.51 -4.82
C CYS A 17 2.03 32.53 -5.01
N CYS A 18 0.88 32.93 -4.46
CA CYS A 18 -0.42 32.74 -5.11
C CYS A 18 -0.45 33.52 -6.44
N ASN A 19 -0.18 32.81 -7.55
CA ASN A 19 -0.56 33.08 -8.97
C ASN A 19 0.42 32.42 -9.98
N PHE A 20 1.43 31.67 -9.52
CA PHE A 20 2.33 30.80 -10.31
C PHE A 20 2.11 29.29 -10.02
N VAL A 21 0.89 28.94 -9.59
CA VAL A 21 0.58 27.74 -8.81
C VAL A 21 0.75 26.41 -9.58
N THR A 22 0.73 26.39 -10.92
CA THR A 22 0.73 25.12 -11.67
C THR A 22 2.12 24.60 -12.06
N ILE A 23 3.03 25.48 -12.50
CA ILE A 23 4.39 25.05 -12.91
C ILE A 23 5.24 24.73 -11.68
N THR A 24 5.10 25.52 -10.61
CA THR A 24 5.82 25.28 -9.34
C THR A 24 5.38 23.97 -8.68
N ASP A 25 4.08 23.68 -8.67
CA ASP A 25 3.53 22.43 -8.12
C ASP A 25 3.99 21.18 -8.90
N GLN A 26 4.04 21.23 -10.23
CA GLN A 26 4.59 20.13 -11.03
C GLN A 26 6.09 19.91 -10.78
N ILE A 27 6.88 21.00 -10.68
CA ILE A 27 8.31 20.90 -10.36
C ILE A 27 8.51 20.34 -8.95
N CYS A 28 7.69 20.75 -7.98
CA CYS A 28 7.71 20.22 -6.61
C CYS A 28 7.40 18.72 -6.56
N LYS A 29 6.40 18.23 -7.33
CA LYS A 29 6.07 16.80 -7.42
C LYS A 29 7.18 15.97 -8.08
N VAL A 30 7.77 16.47 -9.16
CA VAL A 30 8.93 15.83 -9.79
C VAL A 30 10.12 15.80 -8.82
N LEU A 31 10.37 16.89 -8.09
CA LEU A 31 11.45 16.95 -7.10
C LEU A 31 11.21 15.99 -5.92
N PHE A 32 9.97 15.82 -5.48
CA PHE A 32 9.61 14.84 -4.46
C PHE A 32 9.75 13.40 -4.96
N MET A 33 9.38 13.10 -6.21
CA MET A 33 9.69 11.78 -6.79
C MET A 33 11.20 11.49 -6.86
N LEU A 34 12.04 12.52 -6.99
CA LEU A 34 13.49 12.39 -6.98
C LEU A 34 14.08 12.30 -5.57
N ASN A 35 13.37 12.80 -4.55
CA ASN A 35 13.79 12.78 -3.16
C ASN A 35 12.56 12.51 -2.25
N PRO A 36 12.00 11.30 -2.30
CA PRO A 36 10.79 10.99 -1.55
C PRO A 36 11.13 10.88 -0.06
N ASP A 37 10.29 11.46 0.79
CA ASP A 37 10.51 11.48 2.24
C ASP A 37 9.36 10.79 2.99
N PHE A 38 9.72 9.72 3.69
CA PHE A 38 8.82 8.90 4.48
C PHE A 38 8.10 9.66 5.59
N TYR A 39 8.79 10.54 6.30
CA TYR A 39 8.20 11.26 7.42
C TYR A 39 7.16 12.26 6.90
N LEU A 40 7.50 13.02 5.85
CA LEU A 40 6.55 13.93 5.22
C LEU A 40 5.32 13.18 4.66
N LEU A 41 5.53 12.06 3.98
CA LEU A 41 4.42 11.26 3.45
C LEU A 41 3.48 10.78 4.55
N THR A 42 4.01 10.22 5.64
CA THR A 42 3.17 9.68 6.71
C THR A 42 2.38 10.78 7.44
N GLU A 43 2.97 11.97 7.63
CA GLU A 43 2.26 13.12 8.20
C GLU A 43 1.10 13.62 7.31
N GLU A 44 1.27 13.62 5.98
CA GLU A 44 0.17 13.96 5.08
C GLU A 44 -0.91 12.87 5.03
N LEU A 45 -0.53 11.59 5.11
CA LEU A 45 -1.48 10.47 5.12
C LEU A 45 -2.38 10.47 6.37
N ILE A 46 -1.86 10.87 7.54
CA ILE A 46 -2.66 11.06 8.77
C ILE A 46 -3.83 12.04 8.51
N LYS A 47 -3.57 13.12 7.76
CA LYS A 47 -4.59 14.12 7.41
C LYS A 47 -5.60 13.54 6.39
N CYS A 48 -5.12 12.80 5.40
CA CYS A 48 -5.97 12.23 4.35
C CYS A 48 -6.90 11.12 4.87
N ILE A 49 -6.42 10.23 5.74
CA ILE A 49 -7.21 9.11 6.29
C ILE A 49 -8.36 9.60 7.18
N SER A 50 -8.22 10.76 7.80
CA SER A 50 -9.32 11.40 8.55
C SER A 50 -10.45 11.91 7.64
N GLY A 51 -10.23 11.96 6.32
CA GLY A 51 -11.17 12.41 5.32
C GLY A 51 -12.02 11.28 4.71
N LYS A 52 -12.56 11.52 3.51
CA LYS A 52 -13.31 10.51 2.76
C LYS A 52 -12.34 9.57 2.03
N LEU A 53 -12.41 8.28 2.35
CA LEU A 53 -11.62 7.26 1.68
C LEU A 53 -12.10 7.02 0.22
N PRO A 54 -11.19 6.76 -0.74
CA PRO A 54 -11.53 6.40 -2.12
C PRO A 54 -12.36 5.11 -2.23
N ALA A 55 -12.13 4.15 -1.33
CA ALA A 55 -12.94 2.96 -1.10
C ALA A 55 -13.31 2.19 -2.39
N ALA A 56 -14.61 2.13 -2.68
CA ALA A 56 -15.19 1.29 -3.73
C ALA A 56 -14.62 1.56 -5.13
N ALA A 57 -14.32 2.83 -5.47
CA ALA A 57 -13.80 3.17 -6.80
C ALA A 57 -12.39 2.58 -7.01
N ALA A 58 -11.52 2.73 -6.00
CA ALA A 58 -10.15 2.18 -6.04
C ALA A 58 -10.17 0.64 -6.05
N HIS A 59 -11.06 0.03 -5.25
CA HIS A 59 -11.22 -1.43 -5.24
C HIS A 59 -11.76 -1.97 -6.58
N GLU A 60 -12.76 -1.30 -7.17
CA GLU A 60 -13.38 -1.74 -8.43
C GLU A 60 -12.42 -1.70 -9.61
N GLU A 61 -11.52 -0.71 -9.64
CA GLU A 61 -10.49 -0.60 -10.68
C GLU A 61 -9.57 -1.85 -10.73
N MET A 62 -9.23 -2.40 -9.57
CA MET A 62 -8.38 -3.59 -9.44
C MET A 62 -9.17 -4.90 -9.31
N SER A 63 -10.49 -4.85 -9.48
CA SER A 63 -11.33 -6.05 -9.49
C SER A 63 -11.35 -6.68 -10.89
N PRO A 64 -11.10 -8.00 -11.04
CA PRO A 64 -11.24 -8.68 -12.34
C PRO A 64 -12.62 -8.45 -12.97
N ALA A 65 -12.68 -8.35 -14.30
CA ALA A 65 -13.91 -7.99 -15.03
C ALA A 65 -15.13 -8.86 -14.68
N HIS A 66 -14.93 -10.18 -14.53
CA HIS A 66 -16.01 -11.12 -14.20
C HIS A 66 -16.51 -11.01 -12.74
N ARG A 67 -15.76 -10.32 -11.86
CA ARG A 67 -16.10 -10.14 -10.43
C ARG A 67 -17.02 -8.93 -10.20
N LYS A 68 -17.14 -8.03 -11.18
CA LYS A 68 -18.01 -6.83 -11.10
C LYS A 68 -19.50 -7.18 -10.94
N GLU A 69 -19.93 -8.32 -11.48
CA GLU A 69 -21.30 -8.84 -11.32
C GLU A 69 -21.52 -9.47 -9.94
N LEU A 70 -20.56 -10.25 -9.45
CA LEU A 70 -20.66 -10.95 -8.15
C LEU A 70 -20.63 -10.01 -6.94
N LEU A 71 -20.01 -8.82 -7.05
CA LEU A 71 -19.99 -7.82 -5.97
C LEU A 71 -21.31 -7.04 -5.84
N ARG A 72 -22.14 -7.01 -6.89
CA ARG A 72 -23.45 -6.30 -6.89
C ARG A 72 -24.53 -7.07 -6.14
N GLU A 73 -24.40 -8.39 -6.07
CA GLU A 73 -25.25 -9.23 -5.26
C GLU A 73 -24.64 -9.31 -3.86
N ASN A 74 -25.24 -8.58 -2.91
CA ASN A 74 -24.77 -8.46 -1.54
C ASN A 74 -25.45 -9.40 -0.51
N PRO A 75 -25.77 -10.70 -0.77
CA PRO A 75 -26.36 -11.58 0.24
C PRO A 75 -25.33 -12.35 1.10
N HIS A 76 -24.01 -12.15 0.95
CA HIS A 76 -22.98 -13.00 1.60
C HIS A 76 -22.31 -12.44 2.86
N LYS A 77 -22.66 -11.23 3.32
CA LYS A 77 -22.04 -10.64 4.53
C LYS A 77 -22.46 -11.30 5.86
N LEU A 78 -23.57 -12.05 5.88
CA LEU A 78 -24.20 -12.47 7.14
C LEU A 78 -23.33 -13.40 8.02
N ASN A 79 -22.34 -14.11 7.45
CA ASN A 79 -21.44 -15.02 8.19
C ASN A 79 -19.98 -14.95 7.70
N ALA A 80 -19.55 -13.82 7.15
CA ALA A 80 -18.16 -13.68 6.69
C ALA A 80 -17.19 -13.66 7.89
N ARG A 81 -16.04 -14.32 7.74
CA ARG A 81 -14.99 -14.29 8.76
C ARG A 81 -14.27 -12.96 8.72
N LEU A 82 -13.85 -12.44 9.86
CA LEU A 82 -13.11 -11.18 9.93
C LEU A 82 -11.60 -11.44 9.88
N SER A 83 -10.88 -10.51 9.27
CA SER A 83 -9.42 -10.51 9.17
C SER A 83 -8.88 -9.10 9.31
N GLY A 84 -7.79 -8.95 10.06
CA GLY A 84 -7.03 -7.71 10.19
C GLY A 84 -5.75 -7.82 9.36
N VAL A 85 -5.43 -6.78 8.59
CA VAL A 85 -4.25 -6.73 7.72
C VAL A 85 -3.49 -5.42 7.94
N LEU A 86 -2.16 -5.49 8.02
CA LEU A 86 -1.29 -4.35 8.28
C LEU A 86 -0.57 -3.88 7.01
N LEU A 87 -0.89 -2.68 6.54
CA LEU A 87 -0.11 -1.98 5.50
C LEU A 87 1.00 -1.21 6.22
N LEU A 88 2.20 -1.79 6.25
CA LEU A 88 3.32 -1.23 6.99
C LEU A 88 4.21 -0.36 6.08
N LEU A 89 4.25 0.94 6.39
CA LEU A 89 5.22 1.89 5.83
C LEU A 89 6.48 1.94 6.69
N SER A 90 7.65 1.93 6.05
CA SER A 90 8.94 2.15 6.71
C SER A 90 9.84 3.06 5.88
N PRO A 91 10.83 3.74 6.49
CA PRO A 91 11.83 4.48 5.74
C PRO A 91 12.88 3.51 5.17
N GLY A 92 13.25 3.71 3.91
CA GLY A 92 14.37 3.06 3.24
C GLY A 92 15.63 3.92 3.26
N ILE A 93 16.52 3.66 2.30
CA ILE A 93 17.70 4.50 2.06
C ILE A 93 17.23 5.92 1.72
N ASN A 94 17.86 6.94 2.31
CA ASN A 94 17.50 8.36 2.13
C ASN A 94 16.03 8.69 2.47
N ASN A 95 15.44 8.00 3.45
CA ASN A 95 14.03 8.14 3.83
C ASN A 95 13.02 7.78 2.73
N GLU A 96 13.41 7.05 1.68
CA GLU A 96 12.43 6.64 0.66
C GLU A 96 11.34 5.76 1.31
N PRO A 97 10.04 6.13 1.21
CA PRO A 97 8.98 5.36 1.81
C PRO A 97 8.83 4.01 1.11
N LEU A 98 8.85 2.94 1.90
CA LEU A 98 8.70 1.57 1.46
C LEU A 98 7.39 0.98 1.98
N ILE A 99 6.76 0.12 1.20
CA ILE A 99 5.61 -0.69 1.60
C ILE A 99 6.06 -2.15 1.77
N THR A 100 5.83 -2.74 2.94
CA THR A 100 6.24 -4.12 3.23
C THR A 100 5.19 -5.15 2.83
N PHE A 101 5.63 -6.21 2.16
CA PHE A 101 4.83 -7.35 1.72
C PHE A 101 5.44 -8.68 2.16
N ILE A 102 4.60 -9.70 2.20
CA ILE A 102 5.00 -11.10 2.38
C ILE A 102 4.67 -11.92 1.13
N LYS A 103 5.51 -12.90 0.85
CA LYS A 103 5.16 -14.04 0.00
C LYS A 103 4.70 -15.17 0.91
N ARG A 104 3.43 -15.55 0.79
CA ARG A 104 2.88 -16.69 1.54
C ARG A 104 3.59 -17.98 1.16
N MET A 105 3.77 -18.90 2.10
CA MET A 105 4.22 -20.25 1.81
C MET A 105 3.33 -20.95 0.79
N GLU A 106 3.88 -21.93 0.08
CA GLU A 106 3.10 -22.77 -0.82
C GLU A 106 2.43 -23.91 -0.03
N TYR A 107 1.11 -24.06 -0.20
CA TYR A 107 0.30 -25.07 0.48
C TYR A 107 -0.96 -25.41 -0.33
N ASP A 108 -1.64 -26.48 0.06
CA ASP A 108 -2.91 -26.87 -0.54
C ASP A 108 -4.07 -26.00 -0.03
N GLY A 109 -4.17 -24.77 -0.55
CA GLY A 109 -5.30 -23.89 -0.25
C GLY A 109 -5.40 -22.65 -1.13
N VAL A 110 -6.47 -21.89 -0.89
CA VAL A 110 -6.69 -20.61 -1.57
C VAL A 110 -5.60 -19.63 -1.11
N HIS A 111 -5.02 -18.89 -2.06
CA HIS A 111 -3.95 -17.90 -1.86
C HIS A 111 -2.51 -18.42 -1.66
N SER A 112 -2.27 -19.72 -1.83
CA SER A 112 -0.93 -20.32 -1.82
C SER A 112 0.06 -19.56 -2.72
N GLY A 113 1.23 -19.20 -2.18
CA GLY A 113 2.29 -18.52 -2.92
C GLY A 113 2.01 -17.09 -3.36
N GLN A 114 0.84 -16.52 -3.01
CA GLN A 114 0.47 -15.16 -3.40
C GLN A 114 1.18 -14.12 -2.54
N ILE A 115 1.31 -12.91 -3.10
CA ILE A 115 1.79 -11.76 -2.36
C ILE A 115 0.65 -11.17 -1.54
N ALA A 116 0.91 -10.92 -0.26
CA ALA A 116 -0.03 -10.34 0.67
C ALA A 116 0.65 -9.24 1.51
N PHE A 117 -0.16 -8.42 2.15
CA PHE A 117 0.27 -7.69 3.33
C PHE A 117 0.28 -8.65 4.53
N PRO A 118 1.11 -8.42 5.56
CA PRO A 118 1.03 -9.15 6.80
C PRO A 118 -0.37 -9.06 7.41
N GLY A 119 -0.90 -10.16 7.93
CA GLY A 119 -2.23 -10.19 8.50
C GLY A 119 -2.91 -11.55 8.41
N GLY A 120 -3.99 -11.68 9.17
CA GLY A 120 -4.65 -12.95 9.36
C GLY A 120 -6.02 -12.83 9.96
N LYS A 121 -6.53 -13.95 10.44
CA LYS A 121 -7.91 -14.10 10.87
C LYS A 121 -8.08 -13.55 12.29
N TYR A 122 -9.21 -12.92 12.56
CA TYR A 122 -9.61 -12.59 13.92
C TYR A 122 -9.75 -13.85 14.79
N GLU A 123 -9.07 -13.88 15.93
CA GLU A 123 -9.12 -14.98 16.88
C GLU A 123 -9.97 -14.66 18.12
N PRO A 124 -10.66 -15.66 18.72
CA PRO A 124 -11.33 -15.47 19.99
C PRO A 124 -10.32 -15.07 21.09
N GLY A 125 -10.28 -13.79 21.43
CA GLY A 125 -9.31 -13.22 22.37
C GLY A 125 -8.66 -11.93 21.85
N ASP A 126 -8.69 -11.70 20.53
CA ASP A 126 -8.29 -10.42 19.96
C ASP A 126 -9.26 -9.32 20.41
N ILE A 127 -8.71 -8.20 20.88
CA ILE A 127 -9.49 -7.08 21.43
C ILE A 127 -10.30 -6.39 20.31
N ASP A 128 -9.68 -6.20 19.15
CA ASP A 128 -10.26 -5.68 17.93
C ASP A 128 -9.43 -6.12 16.71
N LEU A 129 -9.85 -5.70 15.50
CA LEU A 129 -9.15 -6.05 14.26
C LEU A 129 -7.80 -5.34 14.09
N ALA A 130 -7.58 -4.21 14.78
CA ALA A 130 -6.29 -3.52 14.74
C ALA A 130 -5.25 -4.33 15.52
N TYR A 131 -5.64 -4.84 16.69
CA TYR A 131 -4.85 -5.81 17.45
C TYR A 131 -4.58 -7.07 16.64
N THR A 132 -5.58 -7.64 15.96
CA THR A 132 -5.39 -8.78 15.05
C THR A 132 -4.30 -8.48 14.01
N ALA A 133 -4.39 -7.34 13.32
CA ALA A 133 -3.42 -6.97 12.28
C ALA A 133 -1.98 -6.85 12.82
N ILE A 134 -1.81 -6.27 14.02
CA ILE A 134 -0.50 -6.13 14.66
C ILE A 134 0.04 -7.47 15.16
N ARG A 135 -0.79 -8.28 15.81
CA ARG A 135 -0.42 -9.62 16.29
C ARG A 135 0.06 -10.49 15.13
N GLU A 136 -0.72 -10.55 14.06
CA GLU A 136 -0.38 -11.33 12.86
C GLU A 136 0.89 -10.80 12.20
N ALA A 137 1.11 -9.48 12.15
CA ALA A 137 2.37 -8.92 11.66
C ALA A 137 3.56 -9.30 12.56
N GLU A 138 3.41 -9.33 13.89
CA GLU A 138 4.45 -9.83 14.79
C GLU A 138 4.77 -11.31 14.50
N GLU A 139 3.75 -12.14 14.31
CA GLU A 139 3.90 -13.57 14.02
C GLU A 139 4.56 -13.81 12.66
N GLU A 140 4.10 -13.14 11.61
CA GLU A 140 4.52 -13.38 10.23
C GLU A 140 5.87 -12.73 9.87
N ILE A 141 6.14 -11.52 10.36
CA ILE A 141 7.33 -10.73 9.99
C ILE A 141 8.21 -10.29 11.17
N GLY A 142 7.84 -10.66 12.40
CA GLY A 142 8.67 -10.41 13.59
C GLY A 142 8.67 -8.97 14.12
N ILE A 143 7.87 -8.07 13.54
CA ILE A 143 7.79 -6.67 14.00
C ILE A 143 7.14 -6.59 15.38
N LYS A 144 7.77 -5.87 16.32
CA LYS A 144 7.18 -5.74 17.67
C LYS A 144 6.04 -4.74 17.67
N PRO A 145 4.97 -4.99 18.45
CA PRO A 145 3.87 -4.03 18.59
C PRO A 145 4.32 -2.64 19.03
N THR A 146 5.40 -2.54 19.82
CA THR A 146 6.00 -1.27 20.27
C THR A 146 6.66 -0.46 19.16
N ASP A 147 6.99 -1.11 18.04
CA ASP A 147 7.62 -0.47 16.88
C ASP A 147 6.59 -0.09 15.80
N VAL A 148 5.30 -0.34 16.03
CA VAL A 148 4.20 -0.06 15.10
C VAL A 148 3.37 1.11 15.61
N GLU A 149 3.28 2.17 14.80
CA GLU A 149 2.36 3.27 15.02
C GLU A 149 1.21 3.19 14.00
N LEU A 150 -0.01 2.93 14.48
CA LEU A 150 -1.20 2.93 13.63
C LEU A 150 -1.54 4.35 13.18
N ILE A 151 -1.70 4.53 11.87
CA ILE A 151 -2.20 5.77 11.27
C ILE A 151 -3.73 5.74 11.21
N GLY A 152 -4.31 4.61 10.77
CA GLY A 152 -5.76 4.42 10.77
C GLY A 152 -6.25 3.33 9.82
N PRO A 153 -7.55 3.00 9.86
CA PRO A 153 -8.15 2.00 8.99
C PRO A 153 -8.34 2.52 7.56
N LEU A 154 -8.23 1.60 6.59
CA LEU A 154 -8.71 1.78 5.22
C LEU A 154 -10.10 1.13 5.06
N SER A 155 -10.64 1.12 3.84
CA SER A 155 -11.97 0.57 3.61
C SER A 155 -11.99 -0.95 3.70
N GLU A 156 -13.04 -1.50 4.32
CA GLU A 156 -13.23 -2.95 4.35
C GLU A 156 -13.34 -3.55 2.94
N LEU A 157 -12.75 -4.73 2.76
CA LEU A 157 -12.81 -5.48 1.51
C LEU A 157 -13.37 -6.89 1.73
N PHE A 158 -14.47 -7.21 1.05
CA PHE A 158 -14.99 -8.57 1.03
C PHE A 158 -14.27 -9.44 -0.01
N VAL A 159 -13.82 -10.63 0.39
CA VAL A 159 -13.09 -11.60 -0.43
C VAL A 159 -13.91 -12.88 -0.58
N PRO A 160 -14.78 -12.99 -1.61
CA PRO A 160 -15.64 -14.15 -1.84
C PRO A 160 -14.95 -15.52 -1.84
N PRO A 161 -13.78 -15.73 -2.51
CA PRO A 161 -13.16 -17.06 -2.57
C PRO A 161 -12.82 -17.69 -1.22
N SER A 162 -12.58 -16.86 -0.20
CA SER A 162 -12.24 -17.28 1.16
C SER A 162 -13.31 -16.90 2.18
N ASN A 163 -14.39 -16.21 1.78
CA ASN A 163 -15.45 -15.69 2.63
C ASN A 163 -14.93 -14.88 3.84
N PHE A 164 -14.02 -13.95 3.56
CA PHE A 164 -13.48 -13.02 4.56
C PHE A 164 -13.92 -11.58 4.28
N ILE A 165 -14.14 -10.81 5.34
CA ILE A 165 -14.07 -9.34 5.32
C ILE A 165 -12.70 -8.97 5.89
N ILE A 166 -11.89 -8.32 5.08
CA ILE A 166 -10.58 -7.79 5.47
C ILE A 166 -10.77 -6.34 5.90
N GLN A 167 -10.32 -6.01 7.11
CA GLN A 167 -10.13 -4.64 7.57
C GLN A 167 -8.64 -4.31 7.47
N PRO A 168 -8.23 -3.47 6.50
CA PRO A 168 -6.84 -3.04 6.38
C PRO A 168 -6.56 -1.88 7.33
N PHE A 169 -5.36 -1.84 7.91
CA PHE A 169 -4.86 -0.75 8.75
C PHE A 169 -3.54 -0.24 8.20
N LEU A 170 -3.47 1.06 7.94
CA LEU A 170 -2.20 1.71 7.63
C LEU A 170 -1.43 1.96 8.92
N ALA A 171 -0.15 1.61 8.91
CA ALA A 171 0.77 1.86 10.00
C ALA A 171 2.11 2.34 9.48
N ARG A 172 2.86 3.01 10.35
CA ARG A 172 4.25 3.37 10.11
C ARG A 172 5.16 2.78 11.18
N THR A 173 6.42 2.57 10.81
CA THR A 173 7.47 2.18 11.75
C THR A 173 8.75 2.95 11.45
N SER A 174 9.48 3.33 12.49
CA SER A 174 10.86 3.80 12.36
C SER A 174 11.88 2.65 12.26
N TYR A 175 11.42 1.40 12.34
CA TYR A 175 12.26 0.21 12.23
C TYR A 175 12.62 -0.07 10.76
N ILE A 176 13.91 0.06 10.45
CA ILE A 176 14.42 0.16 9.06
C ILE A 176 14.85 -1.20 8.50
N SER A 177 15.11 -2.20 9.34
CA SER A 177 15.60 -3.51 8.90
C SER A 177 15.45 -4.56 9.99
N GLY A 178 15.43 -5.84 9.60
CA GLY A 178 15.45 -6.96 10.54
C GLY A 178 14.12 -7.70 10.71
N PHE A 179 13.19 -7.57 9.75
CA PHE A 179 12.02 -8.45 9.72
C PHE A 179 12.44 -9.92 9.60
N ILE A 180 11.82 -10.77 10.39
CA ILE A 180 12.12 -12.19 10.50
C ILE A 180 10.89 -12.95 9.98
N PRO A 181 10.99 -13.66 8.85
CA PRO A 181 9.85 -14.42 8.34
C PRO A 181 9.51 -15.57 9.28
N SER A 182 8.22 -15.74 9.54
CA SER A 182 7.70 -16.97 10.14
C SER A 182 8.12 -18.18 9.28
N PRO A 183 8.82 -19.17 9.85
CA PRO A 183 9.31 -20.32 9.09
C PRO A 183 8.18 -21.23 8.58
N THR A 184 6.97 -21.09 9.11
CA THR A 184 5.81 -21.91 8.77
C THR A 184 4.85 -21.24 7.80
N GLU A 185 4.86 -19.90 7.72
CA GLU A 185 3.82 -19.14 7.02
C GLU A 185 4.35 -18.24 5.90
N VAL A 186 5.58 -17.74 6.03
CA VAL A 186 6.15 -16.73 5.14
C VAL A 186 7.37 -17.28 4.41
N ALA A 187 7.25 -17.39 3.09
CA ALA A 187 8.34 -17.81 2.21
C ALA A 187 9.38 -16.70 1.97
N GLY A 188 8.98 -15.44 2.12
CA GLY A 188 9.85 -14.29 1.93
C GLY A 188 9.18 -12.98 2.30
N ILE A 189 9.99 -12.00 2.67
CA ILE A 189 9.56 -10.63 2.98
C ILE A 189 10.31 -9.71 2.03
N PHE A 190 9.60 -8.75 1.47
CA PHE A 190 10.22 -7.70 0.66
C PHE A 190 9.46 -6.41 0.83
N SER A 191 10.16 -5.30 0.61
CA SER A 191 9.56 -3.97 0.66
C SER A 191 9.73 -3.28 -0.69
N VAL A 192 8.69 -2.59 -1.14
CA VAL A 192 8.64 -1.92 -2.44
C VAL A 192 8.60 -0.42 -2.23
N PRO A 193 9.48 0.37 -2.89
CA PRO A 193 9.39 1.82 -2.87
C PRO A 193 8.04 2.31 -3.36
N VAL A 194 7.43 3.28 -2.66
CA VAL A 194 6.16 3.88 -3.08
C VAL A 194 6.26 4.46 -4.50
N THR A 195 7.40 5.07 -4.84
CA THR A 195 7.73 5.62 -6.17
C THR A 195 7.59 4.57 -7.28
N HIS A 196 7.90 3.29 -6.99
CA HIS A 196 7.84 2.21 -7.97
C HIS A 196 6.44 2.03 -8.56
N PHE A 197 5.39 2.16 -7.73
CA PHE A 197 4.01 1.93 -8.15
C PHE A 197 3.48 2.97 -9.14
N PHE A 198 4.17 4.11 -9.27
CA PHE A 198 3.82 5.18 -10.21
C PHE A 198 4.60 5.10 -11.53
N ASN A 199 5.49 4.12 -11.69
CA ASN A 199 6.24 3.93 -12.93
C ASN A 199 5.35 3.32 -14.04
N PRO A 200 5.50 3.75 -15.31
CA PRO A 200 4.78 3.17 -16.43
C PRO A 200 5.01 1.65 -16.55
N GLY A 201 3.94 0.90 -16.81
CA GLY A 201 4.00 -0.56 -17.00
C GLY A 201 4.14 -1.38 -15.71
N VAL A 202 4.19 -0.73 -14.54
CA VAL A 202 4.10 -1.42 -13.24
C VAL A 202 2.68 -1.83 -12.92
N LYS A 203 1.70 -0.94 -13.13
CA LYS A 203 0.27 -1.25 -13.08
C LYS A 203 -0.19 -1.65 -14.49
N ASP A 204 -0.60 -2.90 -14.67
CA ASP A 204 -1.11 -3.43 -15.94
C ASP A 204 -2.01 -4.65 -15.70
N ASN A 205 -2.56 -5.21 -16.78
CA ASN A 205 -3.14 -6.55 -16.77
C ASN A 205 -2.05 -7.59 -16.99
N TYR A 206 -2.02 -8.59 -16.11
CA TYR A 206 -1.09 -9.70 -16.15
C TYR A 206 -1.84 -11.02 -16.25
N GLU A 207 -1.23 -11.97 -16.96
CA GLU A 207 -1.75 -13.32 -17.05
C GLU A 207 -1.39 -14.14 -15.80
N ILE A 208 -2.38 -14.74 -15.16
CA ILE A 208 -2.19 -15.72 -14.10
C ILE A 208 -2.77 -17.07 -14.49
N LYS A 209 -2.13 -18.14 -14.01
CA LYS A 209 -2.61 -19.51 -14.18
C LYS A 209 -3.38 -19.95 -12.94
N TYR A 210 -4.64 -20.32 -13.11
CA TYR A 210 -5.44 -20.94 -12.05
C TYR A 210 -5.06 -22.41 -11.85
N ARG A 211 -5.40 -22.95 -10.68
CA ARG A 211 -5.18 -24.38 -10.33
C ARG A 211 -5.85 -25.36 -11.30
N ASN A 212 -6.98 -24.97 -11.89
CA ASN A 212 -7.68 -25.76 -12.91
C ASN A 212 -6.99 -25.72 -14.30
N GLY A 213 -5.87 -25.02 -14.45
CA GLY A 213 -5.12 -24.89 -15.70
C GLY A 213 -5.58 -23.76 -16.61
N SER A 214 -6.67 -23.04 -16.29
CA SER A 214 -7.10 -21.88 -17.08
C SER A 214 -6.24 -20.66 -16.81
N TYR A 215 -6.08 -19.81 -17.82
CA TYR A 215 -5.42 -18.52 -17.69
C TYR A 215 -6.44 -17.40 -17.55
N LEU A 216 -6.15 -16.41 -16.72
CA LEU A 216 -6.97 -15.22 -16.52
C LEU A 216 -6.10 -13.97 -16.56
N GLN A 217 -6.56 -12.94 -17.26
CA GLN A 217 -5.98 -11.61 -17.18
C GLN A 217 -6.51 -10.90 -15.92
N VAL A 218 -5.62 -10.45 -15.06
CA VAL A 218 -5.95 -9.73 -13.83
C VAL A 218 -5.18 -8.42 -13.75
N PRO A 219 -5.82 -7.31 -13.30
CA PRO A 219 -5.08 -6.11 -13.00
C PRO A 219 -4.16 -6.37 -11.79
N GLY A 220 -2.94 -5.85 -11.83
CA GLY A 220 -1.98 -6.01 -10.75
C GLY A 220 -0.82 -5.03 -10.84
N TYR A 221 0.10 -5.17 -9.89
CA TYR A 221 1.36 -4.44 -9.84
C TYR A 221 2.53 -5.41 -9.91
N LYS A 222 3.49 -5.17 -10.79
CA LYS A 222 4.68 -6.01 -10.90
C LYS A 222 5.89 -5.37 -10.24
N PHE A 223 6.57 -6.13 -9.38
CA PHE A 223 7.85 -5.76 -8.80
C PHE A 223 8.79 -6.95 -8.88
N GLN A 224 9.87 -6.84 -9.65
CA GLN A 224 10.78 -7.96 -9.94
C GLN A 224 9.97 -9.18 -10.46
N GLU A 225 10.14 -10.35 -9.87
CA GLU A 225 9.36 -11.57 -10.15
C GLU A 225 8.00 -11.63 -9.45
N HIS A 226 7.73 -10.71 -8.54
CA HIS A 226 6.50 -10.69 -7.75
C HIS A 226 5.37 -9.97 -8.48
N LEU A 227 4.23 -10.64 -8.58
CA LEU A 227 2.98 -10.06 -9.06
C LEU A 227 2.04 -9.85 -7.85
N ILE A 228 1.71 -8.60 -7.59
CA ILE A 228 0.73 -8.19 -6.58
C ILE A 228 -0.62 -8.06 -7.29
N TRP A 229 -1.57 -8.93 -6.98
CA TRP A 229 -2.88 -8.98 -7.65
C TRP A 229 -4.00 -9.37 -6.66
N GLY A 230 -5.25 -9.31 -7.11
CA GLY A 230 -6.39 -9.70 -6.29
C GLY A 230 -6.62 -8.77 -5.10
N ALA A 231 -6.98 -9.32 -3.94
CA ALA A 231 -7.33 -8.51 -2.76
C ALA A 231 -6.20 -7.56 -2.33
N THR A 232 -4.94 -8.04 -2.37
CA THR A 232 -3.76 -7.22 -2.06
C THR A 232 -3.65 -6.03 -3.00
N ALA A 233 -3.86 -6.21 -4.31
CA ALA A 233 -3.80 -5.11 -5.28
C ALA A 233 -4.97 -4.12 -5.13
N MET A 234 -6.15 -4.59 -4.75
CA MET A 234 -7.31 -3.73 -4.46
C MET A 234 -7.02 -2.82 -3.27
N ILE A 235 -6.56 -3.38 -2.15
CA ILE A 235 -6.18 -2.63 -0.94
C ILE A 235 -5.02 -1.67 -1.24
N LEU A 236 -4.00 -2.14 -1.97
CA LEU A 236 -2.86 -1.31 -2.38
C LEU A 236 -3.30 -0.12 -3.24
N ASN A 237 -4.24 -0.31 -4.18
CA ASN A 237 -4.71 0.79 -5.02
C ASN A 237 -5.44 1.87 -4.20
N GLU A 238 -6.20 1.50 -3.16
CA GLU A 238 -6.78 2.49 -2.25
C GLU A 238 -5.69 3.30 -1.52
N LEU A 239 -4.63 2.64 -1.02
CA LEU A 239 -3.50 3.34 -0.42
C LEU A 239 -2.80 4.26 -1.44
N LEU A 240 -2.59 3.82 -2.68
CA LEU A 240 -1.97 4.64 -3.71
C LEU A 240 -2.82 5.86 -4.08
N GLU A 241 -4.14 5.73 -4.14
CA GLU A 241 -5.06 6.86 -4.33
C GLU A 241 -5.01 7.86 -3.16
N LEU A 242 -4.89 7.37 -1.92
CA LEU A 242 -4.65 8.23 -0.75
C LEU A 242 -3.30 8.96 -0.84
N ILE A 243 -2.25 8.26 -1.28
CA ILE A 243 -0.92 8.85 -1.51
C ILE A 243 -1.00 9.93 -2.58
N LEU A 244 -1.77 9.74 -3.66
CA LEU A 244 -2.01 10.77 -4.67
C LEU A 244 -2.74 11.99 -4.10
N CYS A 245 -3.69 11.78 -3.17
CA CYS A 245 -4.42 12.86 -2.50
C CYS A 245 -3.55 13.74 -1.59
N THR A 246 -2.39 13.26 -1.15
CA THR A 246 -1.41 14.10 -0.42
C THR A 246 -0.85 15.24 -1.28
N GLY A 247 -0.94 15.11 -2.61
CA GLY A 247 -0.33 16.04 -3.55
C GLY A 247 1.20 15.93 -3.66
N LEU A 248 1.84 15.03 -2.91
CA LEU A 248 3.30 14.82 -2.95
C LEU A 248 3.73 14.06 -4.21
N TYR A 249 2.89 13.17 -4.71
CA TYR A 249 3.12 12.38 -5.92
C TYR A 249 2.31 12.94 -7.09
N PRO A 250 2.80 12.84 -8.34
CA PRO A 250 2.03 13.26 -9.49
C PRO A 250 0.81 12.35 -9.64
N LEU A 251 -0.35 12.95 -9.93
CA LEU A 251 -1.51 12.21 -10.42
C LEU A 251 -1.05 11.46 -11.67
N SER A 252 -1.03 10.13 -11.60
CA SER A 252 -0.75 9.30 -12.76
C SER A 252 -1.86 9.52 -13.78
N ARG A 253 -1.65 10.44 -14.72
CA ARG A 253 -2.42 10.48 -15.95
C ARG A 253 -1.76 9.50 -16.90
N ALA A 254 -2.25 8.26 -16.88
CA ALA A 254 -2.29 7.46 -18.10
C ALA A 254 -3.26 8.13 -19.08
#